data_AF-A0A7C4U7I6-F1
#
_entry.id   AF-A0A7C4U7I6-F1
#
_cell.length_a   1.000
_cell.length_b   1.000
_cell.length_c   1.000
_cell.angle_alpha   90.00
_cell.angle_beta   90.00
_cell.angle_gamma   90.00
#
_symmetry.space_group_name_H-M   'P 1'
#
loop_
_entity.id
_entity.type
_entity.pdbx_description
1 polymer ?
#
loop_
_entity_poly.entity_id
_entity_poly.type
_entity_poly.pdbx_seq_one_letter_code
_entity_poly.pdbx_strand_id
1 'polypeptide(L)'
;MKRIIIISIIFLPFILLSQQWYQIYDEGLKLQAKGRYQEAIEKFMKVLSMKPQDEGTVRAYGTLFIDYFPNREIGICYYNLGDFQKAYDYLKLSLSQKPSTRASQYFKIVEAKITPQQPQQPRYEQRQQIPIQTQPQQPKEISKPKVTDMLKIAVLPFDTKGLSLDIGNMIIDKMITSLLSIQRFEVMERAELEKILQEQQLSLTGVVDASTAAKVGKGIGLDAIMIGSVSSTGGTVSIDARLIDTETASIITSKDAYIYNQDITSIKKMVDDIAQKIAADIPILEGFVVQTEGNTIYIDIGSDKGMKKGLKVVIYREGEDIRNPITGEVLGKKIIQVCEAVVNSVQNKLSICNVTKSLSNEQVFPGDKVITK
;
A
#
# COMPACT_ATOMS: atom_id res chain seq x y z
N MET A 1 40.55 -62.33 33.89
CA MET A 1 41.30 -61.78 32.73
C MET A 1 40.29 -61.15 31.78
N LYS A 2 40.35 -59.83 31.61
CA LYS A 2 39.47 -59.03 30.74
C LYS A 2 39.78 -59.34 29.27
N ARG A 3 38.78 -59.66 28.45
CA ARG A 3 38.89 -59.58 26.98
C ARG A 3 38.03 -58.42 26.50
N ILE A 4 38.73 -57.42 25.98
CA ILE A 4 38.21 -56.16 25.47
C ILE A 4 37.60 -56.43 24.10
N ILE A 5 36.30 -56.14 23.94
CA ILE A 5 35.64 -56.06 22.64
C ILE A 5 35.97 -54.67 22.08
N ILE A 6 36.85 -54.61 21.08
CA ILE A 6 37.10 -53.40 20.29
C ILE A 6 35.90 -53.24 19.36
N ILE A 7 34.94 -52.41 19.77
CA ILE A 7 33.93 -51.89 18.86
C ILE A 7 34.62 -50.79 18.05
N SER A 8 35.01 -51.15 16.83
CA SER A 8 35.42 -50.18 15.81
C SER A 8 34.17 -49.37 15.44
N ILE A 9 33.95 -48.25 16.14
CA ILE A 9 32.99 -47.24 15.71
C ILE A 9 33.60 -46.62 14.46
N ILE A 10 33.15 -47.11 13.31
CA ILE A 10 33.25 -46.38 12.05
C ILE A 10 32.40 -45.12 12.28
N PHE A 11 33.07 -44.04 12.67
CA PHE A 11 32.52 -42.70 12.69
C PHE A 11 32.27 -42.34 11.22
N LEU A 12 31.09 -42.67 10.71
CA LEU A 12 30.61 -42.11 9.46
C LEU A 12 30.60 -40.58 9.66
N PRO A 13 31.30 -39.78 8.83
CA PRO A 13 31.38 -38.34 9.04
C PRO A 13 30.05 -37.73 8.56
N PHE A 14 29.01 -37.82 9.40
CA PHE A 14 27.69 -37.29 9.09
C PHE A 14 27.51 -35.86 9.62
N ILE A 15 28.56 -35.02 9.60
CA ILE A 15 28.50 -33.62 10.07
C ILE A 15 29.38 -32.69 9.20
N LEU A 16 29.29 -32.78 7.87
CA LEU A 16 29.93 -31.79 6.97
C LEU A 16 29.02 -31.27 5.84
N LEU A 17 27.84 -31.86 5.61
CA LEU A 17 26.94 -31.45 4.52
C LEU A 17 26.16 -30.15 4.79
N SER A 18 26.09 -29.67 6.04
CA SER A 18 25.23 -28.53 6.38
C SER A 18 25.79 -27.15 6.02
N GLN A 19 27.09 -27.03 5.68
CA GLN A 19 27.75 -25.73 5.44
C GLN A 19 27.91 -25.37 3.95
N GLN A 20 28.00 -26.38 3.07
CA GLN A 20 28.45 -26.17 1.70
C GLN A 20 27.42 -25.41 0.85
N TRP A 21 26.12 -25.72 1.01
CA TRP A 21 25.06 -25.02 0.27
C TRP A 21 24.96 -23.55 0.67
N TYR A 22 25.17 -23.22 1.95
CA TYR A 22 25.08 -21.86 2.46
C TYR A 22 26.21 -20.98 1.89
N GLN A 23 27.45 -21.49 1.89
CA GLN A 23 28.58 -20.75 1.32
C GLN A 23 28.38 -20.42 -0.17
N ILE A 24 27.85 -21.37 -0.93
CA ILE A 24 27.58 -21.19 -2.36
C ILE A 24 26.39 -20.24 -2.57
N TYR A 25 25.37 -20.31 -1.71
CA TYR A 25 24.23 -19.39 -1.75
C TYR A 25 24.66 -17.94 -1.44
N ASP A 26 25.46 -17.74 -0.40
CA ASP A 26 26.03 -16.44 -0.02
C ASP A 26 26.95 -15.87 -1.10
N GLU A 27 27.75 -16.72 -1.76
CA GLU A 27 28.55 -16.31 -2.92
C GLU A 27 27.67 -15.87 -4.09
N GLY A 28 26.58 -16.60 -4.37
CA GLY A 28 25.59 -16.22 -5.38
C GLY A 28 24.96 -14.86 -5.10
N LEU A 29 24.57 -14.59 -3.84
CA LEU A 29 24.04 -13.29 -3.43
C LEU A 29 25.07 -12.16 -3.61
N LYS A 30 26.35 -12.39 -3.27
CA LYS A 30 27.43 -11.42 -3.49
C LYS A 30 27.68 -11.14 -4.97
N LEU A 31 27.61 -12.16 -5.83
CA LEU A 31 27.75 -12.00 -7.28
C LEU A 31 26.56 -11.23 -7.87
N GLN A 32 25.34 -11.54 -7.44
CA GLN A 32 24.13 -10.81 -7.83
C GLN A 32 24.19 -9.34 -7.41
N ALA A 33 24.67 -9.03 -6.21
CA ALA A 33 24.87 -7.66 -5.73
C ALA A 33 25.93 -6.89 -6.55
N LYS A 34 26.91 -7.60 -7.13
CA LYS A 34 27.91 -7.03 -8.05
C LYS A 34 27.43 -6.95 -9.51
N GLY A 35 26.17 -7.28 -9.80
CA GLY A 35 25.62 -7.32 -11.15
C GLY A 35 26.10 -8.48 -12.03
N ARG A 36 26.82 -9.45 -11.46
CA ARG A 36 27.32 -10.65 -12.17
C ARG A 36 26.24 -11.73 -12.21
N TYR A 37 25.12 -11.43 -12.87
CA TYR A 37 23.90 -12.23 -12.82
C TYR A 37 24.04 -13.65 -13.38
N GLN A 38 24.82 -13.83 -14.46
CA GLN A 38 25.04 -15.15 -15.06
C GLN A 38 25.76 -16.10 -14.08
N GLU A 39 26.82 -15.61 -13.44
CA GLU A 39 27.58 -16.38 -12.45
C GLU A 39 26.78 -16.61 -11.16
N ALA A 40 25.95 -15.63 -10.77
CA ALA A 40 25.03 -15.80 -9.64
C ALA A 40 24.02 -16.93 -9.90
N ILE A 41 23.46 -17.01 -11.12
CA ILE A 41 22.55 -18.10 -11.52
C ILE A 41 23.26 -19.45 -11.40
N GLU A 42 24.50 -19.59 -11.86
CA GLU A 42 25.25 -20.85 -11.74
C GLU A 42 25.40 -21.28 -10.27
N LYS A 43 25.68 -20.34 -9.37
CA LYS A 43 25.76 -20.63 -7.92
C LYS A 43 24.42 -21.06 -7.36
N PHE A 44 23.32 -20.38 -7.71
CA PHE A 44 21.99 -20.74 -7.24
C PHE A 44 21.50 -22.08 -7.80
N MET A 45 21.80 -22.40 -9.06
CA MET A 45 21.49 -23.71 -9.66
C MET A 45 22.25 -24.84 -8.95
N LYS A 46 23.53 -24.60 -8.62
CA LYS A 46 24.32 -25.54 -7.82
C LYS A 46 23.73 -25.73 -6.43
N VAL A 47 23.18 -24.68 -5.84
CA VAL A 47 22.48 -24.76 -4.55
C VAL A 47 21.19 -25.56 -4.67
N LEU A 48 20.39 -25.37 -5.72
CA LEU A 48 19.18 -26.14 -5.99
C LEU A 48 19.43 -27.64 -6.18
N SER A 49 20.60 -28.05 -6.67
CA SER A 49 20.93 -29.48 -6.77
C SER A 49 21.16 -30.16 -5.41
N MET A 50 21.42 -29.37 -4.36
CA MET A 50 21.58 -29.85 -2.99
C MET A 50 20.32 -29.64 -2.15
N LYS A 51 19.65 -28.49 -2.33
CA LYS A 51 18.49 -28.06 -1.55
C LYS A 51 17.46 -27.39 -2.47
N PRO A 52 16.53 -28.17 -3.05
CA PRO A 52 15.77 -27.79 -4.25
C PRO A 52 14.59 -26.83 -4.04
N GLN A 53 14.27 -26.45 -2.80
CA GLN A 53 13.04 -25.72 -2.48
C GLN A 53 13.30 -24.38 -1.80
N ASP A 54 12.54 -23.35 -2.19
CA ASP A 54 12.43 -22.11 -1.45
C ASP A 54 11.68 -22.39 -0.13
N GLU A 55 12.30 -22.08 1.01
CA GLU A 55 11.80 -22.51 2.33
C GLU A 55 11.52 -21.33 3.29
N GLY A 56 11.88 -20.10 2.89
CA GLY A 56 11.79 -18.95 3.78
C GLY A 56 12.99 -18.88 4.71
N THR A 57 12.75 -18.55 5.98
CA THR A 57 13.83 -18.44 6.95
C THR A 57 14.31 -19.83 7.37
N VAL A 58 15.57 -20.16 7.05
CA VAL A 58 16.20 -21.44 7.36
C VAL A 58 17.44 -21.22 8.22
N ARG A 59 17.78 -22.21 9.05
CA ARG A 59 19.04 -22.19 9.80
C ARG A 59 20.18 -22.57 8.86
N ALA A 60 21.11 -21.64 8.62
CA ALA A 60 22.31 -21.88 7.80
C ALA A 60 23.31 -22.76 8.56
N TYR A 61 23.77 -22.28 9.73
CA TYR A 61 24.60 -23.06 10.66
C TYR A 61 24.59 -22.45 12.05
N GLY A 62 24.84 -23.26 13.08
CA GLY A 62 24.86 -22.77 14.47
C GLY A 62 23.58 -22.00 14.83
N THR A 63 23.73 -20.73 15.18
CA THR A 63 22.64 -19.79 15.49
C THR A 63 22.26 -18.87 14.32
N LEU A 64 22.89 -18.99 13.15
CA LEU A 64 22.63 -18.15 11.99
C LEU A 64 21.38 -18.61 11.24
N PHE A 65 20.43 -17.70 11.06
CA PHE A 65 19.24 -17.87 10.24
C PHE A 65 19.29 -16.92 9.03
N ILE A 66 18.91 -17.43 7.87
CA ILE A 66 18.90 -16.68 6.61
C ILE A 66 17.59 -16.89 5.86
N ASP A 67 17.23 -15.95 5.01
CA ASP A 67 16.16 -16.15 4.03
C ASP A 67 16.70 -16.93 2.82
N TYR A 68 16.11 -18.08 2.56
CA TYR A 68 16.52 -19.01 1.53
C TYR A 68 15.46 -19.13 0.43
N PHE A 69 15.72 -18.44 -0.68
CA PHE A 69 14.87 -18.41 -1.86
C PHE A 69 15.70 -18.46 -3.16
N PRO A 70 16.38 -19.59 -3.45
CA PRO A 70 17.18 -19.72 -4.67
C PRO A 70 16.38 -19.52 -5.96
N ASN A 71 15.14 -20.02 -6.07
CA ASN A 71 14.33 -19.84 -7.29
C ASN A 71 13.94 -18.37 -7.49
N ARG A 72 13.61 -17.66 -6.40
CA ARG A 72 13.40 -16.21 -6.43
C ARG A 72 14.60 -15.46 -6.98
N GLU A 73 15.80 -15.72 -6.43
CA GLU A 73 17.00 -14.98 -6.82
C GLU A 73 17.43 -15.31 -8.26
N ILE A 74 17.24 -16.55 -8.72
CA ILE A 74 17.43 -16.91 -10.13
C ILE A 74 16.48 -16.13 -11.03
N GLY A 75 15.19 -16.06 -10.67
CA GLY A 75 14.19 -15.30 -11.42
C GLY A 75 14.54 -13.81 -11.52
N ILE A 76 15.07 -13.23 -10.45
CA ILE A 76 15.54 -11.83 -10.43
C ILE A 76 16.79 -11.67 -11.31
N CYS A 77 17.73 -12.62 -11.30
CA CYS A 77 18.89 -12.57 -12.17
C CYS A 77 18.48 -12.62 -13.65
N TYR A 78 17.56 -13.51 -14.04
CA TYR A 78 17.05 -13.54 -15.42
C TYR A 78 16.30 -12.28 -15.83
N TYR A 79 15.56 -11.66 -14.89
CA TYR A 79 14.93 -10.36 -15.13
C TYR A 79 15.97 -9.29 -15.48
N ASN A 80 17.08 -9.21 -14.73
CA ASN A 80 18.15 -8.24 -15.00
C ASN A 80 18.95 -8.55 -16.27
N LEU A 81 18.96 -9.81 -16.71
CA LEU A 81 19.54 -10.23 -17.99
C LEU A 81 18.59 -10.02 -19.20
N GLY A 82 17.33 -9.65 -18.95
CA GLY A 82 16.31 -9.43 -19.98
C GLY A 82 15.61 -10.69 -20.49
N ASP A 83 15.90 -11.87 -19.91
CA ASP A 83 15.21 -13.13 -20.24
C ASP A 83 13.90 -13.23 -19.43
N PHE A 84 12.88 -12.50 -19.86
CA PHE A 84 11.63 -12.37 -19.13
C PHE A 84 10.82 -13.68 -19.04
N GLN A 85 10.98 -14.59 -20.01
CA GLN A 85 10.31 -15.89 -19.95
C GLN A 85 10.89 -16.77 -18.84
N LYS A 86 12.23 -16.89 -18.75
CA LYS A 86 12.85 -17.63 -17.65
C LYS A 86 12.62 -16.95 -16.31
N ALA A 87 12.67 -15.62 -16.27
CA ALA A 87 12.33 -14.87 -15.07
C ALA A 87 10.92 -15.23 -14.57
N TYR A 88 9.94 -15.29 -15.48
CA TYR A 88 8.55 -15.64 -15.16
C TYR A 88 8.45 -17.04 -14.56
N ASP A 89 9.08 -18.02 -15.22
CA ASP A 89 9.01 -19.42 -14.80
C ASP A 89 9.61 -19.63 -13.40
N TYR A 90 10.79 -19.06 -13.13
CA TYR A 90 11.46 -19.18 -11.82
C TYR A 90 10.73 -18.40 -10.72
N LEU A 91 10.17 -17.22 -11.01
CA LEU A 91 9.39 -16.45 -10.04
C LEU A 91 8.05 -17.12 -9.74
N LYS A 92 7.37 -17.69 -10.75
CA LYS A 92 6.16 -18.50 -10.56
C LYS A 92 6.44 -19.73 -9.71
N LEU A 93 7.54 -20.41 -9.98
CA LEU A 93 7.98 -21.57 -9.20
C LEU A 93 8.26 -21.18 -7.75
N SER A 94 9.02 -20.11 -7.52
CA SER A 94 9.29 -19.58 -6.18
C SER A 94 8.00 -19.27 -5.41
N LEU A 95 7.04 -18.57 -6.04
CA LEU A 95 5.74 -18.26 -5.42
C LEU A 95 4.92 -19.51 -5.09
N SER A 96 5.00 -20.54 -5.93
CA SER A 96 4.31 -21.82 -5.70
C SER A 96 4.91 -22.62 -4.53
N GLN A 97 6.23 -22.50 -4.30
CA GLN A 97 6.92 -23.19 -3.22
C GLN A 97 6.80 -22.43 -1.89
N LYS A 98 7.18 -21.15 -1.90
CA LYS A 98 7.11 -20.27 -0.73
C LYS A 98 6.83 -18.82 -1.17
N PRO A 99 5.60 -18.32 -0.93
CA PRO A 99 5.27 -16.93 -1.23
C PRO A 99 6.19 -15.96 -0.47
N SER A 100 6.73 -14.96 -1.18
CA SER A 100 7.46 -13.85 -0.60
C SER A 100 7.14 -12.56 -1.34
N THR A 101 7.08 -11.43 -0.62
CA THR A 101 6.76 -10.13 -1.20
C THR A 101 7.67 -9.78 -2.38
N ARG A 102 8.98 -10.06 -2.23
CA ARG A 102 9.98 -9.86 -3.28
C ARG A 102 9.68 -10.70 -4.53
N ALA A 103 9.32 -11.98 -4.37
CA ALA A 103 8.92 -12.82 -5.51
C ALA A 103 7.65 -12.29 -6.19
N SER A 104 6.63 -11.87 -5.42
CA SER A 104 5.37 -11.33 -5.96
C SER A 104 5.57 -10.03 -6.75
N GLN A 105 6.43 -9.14 -6.26
CA GLN A 105 6.74 -7.88 -6.92
C GLN A 105 7.41 -8.11 -8.28
N TYR A 106 8.48 -8.92 -8.32
CA TYR A 106 9.16 -9.23 -9.56
C TYR A 106 8.28 -10.03 -10.52
N PHE A 107 7.44 -10.94 -10.02
CA PHE A 107 6.51 -11.71 -10.84
C PHE A 107 5.54 -10.79 -11.58
N LYS A 108 4.92 -9.82 -10.88
CA LYS A 108 4.01 -8.84 -11.49
C LYS A 108 4.69 -8.00 -12.57
N ILE A 109 5.93 -7.58 -12.34
CA ILE A 109 6.72 -6.81 -13.32
C ILE A 109 7.02 -7.64 -14.55
N VAL A 110 7.39 -8.91 -14.38
CA VAL A 110 7.71 -9.82 -15.47
C VAL A 110 6.46 -10.23 -16.25
N GLU A 111 5.36 -10.53 -15.56
CA GLU A 111 4.06 -10.88 -16.15
C GLU A 111 3.55 -9.78 -17.10
N ALA A 112 3.69 -8.52 -16.69
CA ALA A 112 3.35 -7.38 -17.52
C ALA A 112 4.26 -7.23 -18.76
N LYS A 113 5.49 -7.75 -18.72
CA LYS A 113 6.46 -7.69 -19.83
C LYS A 113 6.30 -8.83 -20.84
N ILE A 114 5.78 -9.99 -20.42
CA ILE A 114 5.57 -11.15 -21.31
C ILE A 114 4.19 -11.17 -21.96
N THR A 115 3.24 -10.33 -21.53
CA THR A 115 1.87 -10.32 -22.04
C THR A 115 1.70 -9.28 -23.17
N PRO A 116 1.43 -9.67 -24.42
CA PRO A 116 1.04 -8.72 -25.47
C PRO A 116 -0.39 -8.19 -25.17
N GLN A 117 -0.57 -6.87 -25.17
CA GLN A 117 -1.90 -6.27 -25.01
C GLN A 117 -2.74 -6.43 -26.28
N GLN A 118 -3.92 -7.08 -26.18
CA GLN A 118 -5.23 -6.55 -26.64
C GLN A 118 -6.44 -7.47 -26.26
N PRO A 119 -7.71 -7.00 -26.34
CA PRO A 119 -8.74 -7.07 -25.29
C PRO A 119 -9.68 -8.29 -25.33
N GLN A 120 -10.41 -8.53 -24.24
CA GLN A 120 -11.43 -9.59 -24.14
C GLN A 120 -12.72 -9.29 -24.92
N GLN A 121 -13.20 -10.24 -25.73
CA GLN A 121 -14.62 -10.64 -25.95
C GLN A 121 -14.72 -11.86 -26.93
N PRO A 122 -15.89 -12.51 -27.09
CA PRO A 122 -16.45 -13.68 -26.39
C PRO A 122 -16.20 -15.06 -27.06
N ARG A 123 -16.73 -16.10 -26.41
CA ARG A 123 -16.51 -17.56 -26.52
C ARG A 123 -17.06 -18.25 -27.79
N TYR A 124 -16.31 -19.21 -28.34
CA TYR A 124 -16.84 -20.36 -29.11
C TYR A 124 -16.24 -21.68 -28.58
N GLU A 125 -17.09 -22.70 -28.44
CA GLU A 125 -16.85 -23.97 -27.76
C GLU A 125 -16.06 -25.00 -28.59
N GLN A 126 -15.23 -25.82 -27.94
CA GLN A 126 -15.15 -27.26 -28.25
C GLN A 126 -15.12 -28.09 -26.96
N ARG A 127 -16.04 -29.06 -26.91
CA ARG A 127 -16.45 -29.94 -25.81
C ARG A 127 -15.30 -30.70 -25.14
N GLN A 128 -15.29 -30.72 -23.80
CA GLN A 128 -15.34 -31.96 -23.02
C GLN A 128 -16.21 -31.73 -21.77
N GLN A 129 -17.21 -32.59 -21.57
CA GLN A 129 -18.21 -32.49 -20.51
C GLN A 129 -17.65 -33.04 -19.20
N ILE A 130 -17.84 -32.30 -18.10
CA ILE A 130 -17.99 -32.86 -16.75
C ILE A 130 -19.18 -32.13 -16.11
N PRO A 131 -20.14 -32.82 -15.45
CA PRO A 131 -21.43 -32.24 -15.11
C PRO A 131 -21.31 -31.20 -13.98
N ILE A 132 -21.86 -30.01 -14.19
CA ILE A 132 -21.97 -28.95 -13.17
C ILE A 132 -23.37 -29.03 -12.58
N GLN A 133 -23.48 -29.37 -11.29
CA GLN A 133 -24.63 -28.96 -10.49
C GLN A 133 -24.43 -27.47 -10.16
N THR A 134 -25.18 -26.60 -10.83
CA THR A 134 -25.19 -25.16 -10.60
C THR A 134 -26.00 -24.84 -9.34
N GLN A 135 -25.35 -24.24 -8.35
CA GLN A 135 -26.01 -23.23 -7.52
C GLN A 135 -25.71 -21.85 -8.13
N PRO A 136 -26.72 -21.00 -8.36
CA PRO A 136 -26.54 -19.71 -9.02
C PRO A 136 -25.83 -18.71 -8.10
N GLN A 137 -24.69 -18.18 -8.54
CA GLN A 137 -24.05 -17.00 -7.95
C GLN A 137 -24.64 -15.74 -8.58
N GLN A 138 -25.05 -14.80 -7.71
CA GLN A 138 -25.65 -13.51 -8.07
C GLN A 138 -24.63 -12.57 -8.78
N PRO A 139 -25.10 -11.65 -9.66
CA PRO A 139 -24.23 -10.78 -10.45
C PRO A 139 -23.42 -9.78 -9.61
N LYS A 140 -22.16 -9.58 -9.99
CA LYS A 140 -21.29 -8.50 -9.49
C LYS A 140 -21.88 -7.14 -9.87
N GLU A 141 -22.04 -6.29 -8.86
CA GLU A 141 -22.48 -4.90 -8.96
C GLU A 141 -21.50 -4.07 -9.81
N ILE A 142 -22.04 -3.28 -10.74
CA ILE A 142 -21.28 -2.38 -11.63
C ILE A 142 -20.78 -1.20 -10.79
N SER A 143 -19.46 -0.97 -10.77
CA SER A 143 -18.83 0.12 -10.00
C SER A 143 -19.29 1.49 -10.51
N LYS A 144 -19.98 2.26 -9.65
CA LYS A 144 -20.40 3.64 -9.90
C LYS A 144 -19.20 4.52 -10.34
N PRO A 145 -19.43 5.55 -11.18
CA PRO A 145 -18.39 6.55 -11.50
C PRO A 145 -17.85 7.20 -10.22
N LYS A 146 -16.52 7.32 -10.12
CA LYS A 146 -15.83 7.93 -8.98
C LYS A 146 -16.19 9.42 -8.95
N VAL A 147 -17.09 9.78 -8.04
CA VAL A 147 -17.73 11.09 -7.95
C VAL A 147 -16.76 12.21 -7.52
N THR A 148 -15.73 11.87 -6.75
CA THR A 148 -14.77 12.82 -6.18
C THR A 148 -13.33 12.46 -6.49
N ASP A 149 -12.51 13.51 -6.60
CA ASP A 149 -11.08 13.37 -6.42
C ASP A 149 -10.84 12.97 -4.97
N MET A 150 -10.08 11.87 -4.77
CA MET A 150 -9.69 11.44 -3.43
C MET A 150 -8.83 12.52 -2.79
N LEU A 151 -8.90 12.64 -1.46
CA LEU A 151 -8.01 13.52 -0.71
C LEU A 151 -6.54 13.21 -1.08
N LYS A 152 -5.87 14.20 -1.69
CA LYS A 152 -4.46 14.11 -2.09
C LYS A 152 -3.57 14.33 -0.89
N ILE A 153 -2.80 13.32 -0.51
CA ILE A 153 -1.96 13.36 0.68
C ILE A 153 -0.51 13.01 0.40
N ALA A 154 0.40 13.52 1.21
CA ALA A 154 1.77 13.03 1.27
C ALA A 154 2.17 12.73 2.70
N VAL A 155 3.11 11.79 2.86
CA VAL A 155 3.71 11.45 4.16
C VAL A 155 5.09 12.10 4.22
N LEU A 156 5.26 13.09 5.10
CA LEU A 156 6.57 13.66 5.37
C LEU A 156 7.43 12.70 6.19
N PRO A 157 8.78 12.86 6.18
CA PRO A 157 9.65 12.09 7.05
C PRO A 157 9.25 12.24 8.52
N PHE A 158 9.17 11.12 9.24
CA PHE A 158 8.86 11.13 10.67
C PHE A 158 10.11 11.51 11.48
N ASP A 159 9.93 12.29 12.55
CA ASP A 159 11.00 12.54 13.52
C ASP A 159 11.33 11.24 14.25
N THR A 160 12.58 10.78 14.19
CA THR A 160 12.97 9.46 14.72
C THR A 160 13.95 9.61 15.87
N LYS A 161 13.58 9.08 17.05
CA LYS A 161 14.39 9.14 18.27
C LYS A 161 14.60 7.74 18.84
N GLY A 162 15.85 7.35 19.09
CA GLY A 162 16.17 6.05 19.68
C GLY A 162 15.99 4.84 18.74
N LEU A 163 15.77 5.07 17.44
CA LEU A 163 15.73 4.05 16.39
C LEU A 163 16.78 4.35 15.32
N SER A 164 17.20 3.32 14.58
CA SER A 164 18.03 3.52 13.39
C SER A 164 17.23 4.20 12.27
N LEU A 165 17.92 4.96 11.43
CA LEU A 165 17.33 5.63 10.27
C LEU A 165 16.66 4.62 9.32
N ASP A 166 17.20 3.41 9.17
CA ASP A 166 16.62 2.36 8.32
C ASP A 166 15.24 1.92 8.81
N ILE A 167 15.06 1.77 10.13
CA ILE A 167 13.74 1.44 10.71
C ILE A 167 12.78 2.61 10.53
N GLY A 168 13.26 3.85 10.71
CA GLY A 168 12.49 5.06 10.43
C GLY A 168 11.96 5.10 9.00
N ASN A 169 12.84 4.90 8.02
CA ASN A 169 12.49 4.83 6.60
C ASN A 169 11.50 3.68 6.32
N MET A 170 11.73 2.50 6.89
CA MET A 170 10.81 1.37 6.76
C MET A 170 9.40 1.71 7.28
N ILE A 171 9.28 2.44 8.39
CA ILE A 171 7.99 2.87 8.94
C ILE A 171 7.28 3.82 7.97
N ILE A 172 8.00 4.79 7.39
CA ILE A 172 7.45 5.74 6.41
C ILE A 172 6.96 4.99 5.16
N ASP A 173 7.80 4.13 4.58
CA ASP A 173 7.46 3.38 3.38
C ASP A 173 6.27 2.43 3.64
N LYS A 174 6.22 1.85 4.84
CA LYS A 174 5.09 1.03 5.29
C LYS A 174 3.83 1.87 5.43
N MET A 175 3.90 3.07 6.01
CA MET A 175 2.76 3.98 6.15
C MET A 175 2.18 4.36 4.78
N ILE A 176 3.03 4.73 3.83
CA ILE A 176 2.63 5.04 2.45
C ILE A 176 1.93 3.82 1.83
N THR A 177 2.55 2.64 1.92
CA THR A 177 1.99 1.39 1.39
C THR A 177 0.62 1.08 2.00
N SER A 178 0.48 1.25 3.32
CA SER A 178 -0.77 0.98 4.04
C SER A 178 -1.87 1.96 3.61
N LEU A 179 -1.58 3.25 3.50
CA LEU A 179 -2.54 4.26 3.03
C LEU A 179 -2.98 4.03 1.58
N LEU A 180 -2.05 3.65 0.69
CA LEU A 180 -2.36 3.26 -0.70
C LEU A 180 -3.28 2.04 -0.75
N SER A 181 -3.01 1.03 0.09
CA SER A 181 -3.78 -0.22 0.11
C SER A 181 -5.24 -0.04 0.55
N ILE A 182 -5.50 0.99 1.38
CA ILE A 182 -6.84 1.32 1.86
C ILE A 182 -7.70 1.93 0.73
N GLN A 183 -7.08 2.48 -0.33
CA GLN A 183 -7.77 3.12 -1.45
C GLN A 183 -8.75 4.23 -1.02
N ARG A 184 -8.45 4.91 0.09
CA ARG A 184 -9.20 6.08 0.57
C ARG A 184 -8.58 7.41 0.15
N PHE A 185 -7.27 7.41 -0.09
CA PHE A 185 -6.46 8.59 -0.35
C PHE A 185 -5.72 8.45 -1.68
N GLU A 186 -5.50 9.57 -2.35
CA GLU A 186 -4.50 9.65 -3.42
C GLU A 186 -3.17 10.00 -2.75
N VAL A 187 -2.32 8.99 -2.54
CA VAL A 187 -1.06 9.18 -1.83
C VAL A 187 0.04 9.50 -2.84
N MET A 188 0.69 10.65 -2.67
CA MET A 188 1.87 11.03 -3.45
C MET A 188 3.04 10.09 -3.12
N GLU A 189 3.73 9.65 -4.16
CA GLU A 189 4.92 8.82 -4.02
C GLU A 189 6.06 9.61 -3.38
N ARG A 190 6.84 8.93 -2.53
CA ARG A 190 7.93 9.56 -1.78
C ARG A 190 8.96 10.25 -2.68
N ALA A 191 9.35 9.60 -3.78
CA ALA A 191 10.35 10.15 -4.70
C ALA A 191 9.84 11.40 -5.45
N GLU A 192 8.55 11.47 -5.75
CA GLU A 192 7.93 12.65 -6.36
C GLU A 192 7.92 13.83 -5.38
N LEU A 193 7.52 13.57 -4.14
CA LEU A 193 7.59 14.55 -3.05
C LEU A 193 9.02 15.08 -2.87
N GLU A 194 10.01 14.19 -2.75
CA GLU A 194 11.41 14.57 -2.57
C GLU A 194 11.94 15.42 -3.74
N LYS A 195 11.58 15.07 -4.98
CA LYS A 195 11.95 15.85 -6.17
C LYS A 195 11.36 17.26 -6.10
N ILE A 196 10.07 17.40 -5.81
CA ILE A 196 9.40 18.71 -5.72
C ILE A 196 10.02 19.55 -4.60
N LEU A 197 10.29 18.94 -3.45
CA LEU A 197 10.91 19.63 -2.31
C LEU A 197 12.31 20.15 -2.66
N GLN A 198 13.13 19.37 -3.39
CA GLN A 198 14.44 19.80 -3.86
C GLN A 198 14.34 20.94 -4.86
N GLU A 199 13.44 20.85 -5.84
CA GLU A 199 13.20 21.89 -6.85
C GLU A 199 12.76 23.23 -6.20
N GLN A 200 11.94 23.16 -5.15
CA GLN A 200 11.45 24.32 -4.40
C GLN A 200 12.44 24.82 -3.34
N GLN A 201 13.64 24.22 -3.23
CA GLN A 201 14.64 24.52 -2.18
C GLN A 201 14.08 24.44 -0.76
N LEU A 202 13.05 23.62 -0.55
CA LEU A 202 12.41 23.45 0.74
C LEU A 202 13.22 22.47 1.58
N SER A 203 13.75 22.94 2.71
CA SER A 203 14.46 22.06 3.66
C SER A 203 13.46 21.29 4.52
N LEU A 204 13.62 19.96 4.56
CA LEU A 204 12.87 19.04 5.42
C LEU A 204 13.27 19.11 6.91
N THR A 205 14.37 19.81 7.22
CA THR A 205 14.90 19.91 8.57
C THR A 205 13.99 20.78 9.44
N GLY A 206 13.29 20.15 10.38
CA GLY A 206 12.46 20.86 11.38
C GLY A 206 10.99 21.02 11.01
N VAL A 207 10.47 20.28 10.02
CA VAL A 207 9.02 20.21 9.76
C VAL A 207 8.33 19.34 10.81
N VAL A 208 8.31 19.83 12.04
CA VAL A 208 7.57 19.21 13.16
C VAL A 208 6.32 20.03 13.51
N ASP A 209 6.19 21.22 12.93
CA ASP A 209 5.07 22.14 13.16
C ASP A 209 4.02 22.05 12.03
N ALA A 210 2.75 22.03 12.44
CA ALA A 210 1.62 21.91 11.52
C ALA A 210 1.54 23.05 10.50
N SER A 211 1.95 24.27 10.87
CA SER A 211 1.90 25.42 9.96
C SER A 211 2.94 25.32 8.85
N THR A 212 4.14 24.81 9.16
CA THR A 212 5.19 24.56 8.16
C THR A 212 4.78 23.43 7.24
N ALA A 213 4.26 22.33 7.80
CA ALA A 213 3.74 21.21 7.01
C ALA A 213 2.64 21.68 6.05
N ALA A 214 1.67 22.45 6.53
CA ALA A 214 0.59 22.99 5.70
C ALA A 214 1.12 23.87 4.56
N LYS A 215 2.09 24.75 4.82
CA LYS A 215 2.73 25.58 3.77
C LYS A 215 3.41 24.75 2.71
N VAL A 216 4.17 23.72 3.11
CA VAL A 216 4.83 22.79 2.19
C VAL A 216 3.77 22.10 1.33
N GLY A 217 2.74 21.53 1.94
CA GLY A 217 1.70 20.80 1.19
C GLY A 217 0.89 21.68 0.26
N LYS A 218 0.59 22.91 0.69
CA LYS A 218 -0.09 23.89 -0.15
C LYS A 218 0.74 24.28 -1.37
N GLY A 219 2.06 24.43 -1.21
CA GLY A 219 2.98 24.70 -2.32
C GLY A 219 3.05 23.57 -3.35
N ILE A 220 2.76 22.34 -2.92
CA ILE A 220 2.79 21.12 -3.75
C ILE A 220 1.39 20.76 -4.29
N GLY A 221 0.33 21.42 -3.82
CA GLY A 221 -1.04 21.16 -4.24
C GLY A 221 -1.68 19.93 -3.58
N LEU A 222 -1.21 19.56 -2.39
CA LEU A 222 -1.82 18.50 -1.57
C LEU A 222 -3.01 19.04 -0.78
N ASP A 223 -4.04 18.22 -0.58
CA ASP A 223 -5.18 18.54 0.30
C ASP A 223 -4.81 18.38 1.79
N ALA A 224 -3.97 17.39 2.10
CA ALA A 224 -3.49 17.15 3.46
C ALA A 224 -2.06 16.62 3.48
N ILE A 225 -1.37 16.79 4.61
CA ILE A 225 -0.04 16.23 4.85
C ILE A 225 -0.02 15.41 6.13
N MET A 226 0.56 14.23 6.07
CA MET A 226 0.85 13.42 7.25
C MET A 226 2.24 13.74 7.78
N ILE A 227 2.29 14.09 9.06
CA ILE A 227 3.52 14.22 9.85
C ILE A 227 3.48 13.23 11.01
N GLY A 228 4.64 12.93 11.58
CA GLY A 228 4.69 12.06 12.73
C GLY A 228 6.05 11.99 13.40
N SER A 229 6.08 11.28 14.50
CA SER A 229 7.31 10.93 15.21
C SER A 229 7.29 9.46 15.59
N VAL A 230 8.46 8.84 15.55
CA VAL A 230 8.69 7.50 16.08
C VAL A 230 9.73 7.61 17.17
N SER A 231 9.45 7.06 18.34
CA SER A 231 10.41 7.02 19.44
C SER A 231 10.60 5.60 19.94
N SER A 232 11.81 5.30 20.41
CA SER A 232 12.11 4.06 21.10
C SER A 232 12.84 4.35 22.39
N THR A 233 12.27 3.92 23.51
CA THR A 233 12.83 4.14 24.85
C THR A 233 12.43 2.99 25.76
N GLY A 234 13.40 2.42 26.48
CA GLY A 234 13.13 1.34 27.44
C GLY A 234 12.55 0.07 26.82
N GLY A 235 12.86 -0.21 25.55
CA GLY A 235 12.32 -1.37 24.81
C GLY A 235 10.93 -1.15 24.21
N THR A 236 10.25 -0.04 24.55
CA THR A 236 8.98 0.36 23.96
C THR A 236 9.23 1.21 22.72
N VAL A 237 8.52 0.91 21.63
CA VAL A 237 8.44 1.77 20.44
C VAL A 237 7.09 2.46 20.46
N SER A 238 7.08 3.78 20.27
CA SER A 238 5.88 4.57 20.04
C SER A 238 5.92 5.23 18.67
N ILE A 239 4.74 5.46 18.11
CA ILE A 239 4.54 6.20 16.88
C ILE A 239 3.35 7.14 17.08
N ASP A 240 3.53 8.38 16.69
CA ASP A 240 2.52 9.42 16.69
C ASP A 240 2.38 9.90 15.24
N ALA A 241 1.17 9.89 14.71
CA ALA A 241 0.88 10.34 13.35
C ALA A 241 -0.27 11.34 13.36
N ARG A 242 -0.11 12.42 12.60
CA ARG A 242 -1.08 13.50 12.46
C ARG A 242 -1.30 13.82 10.99
N LEU A 243 -2.55 13.91 10.59
CA LEU A 243 -2.95 14.40 9.28
C LEU A 243 -3.37 15.87 9.39
N ILE A 244 -2.70 16.73 8.65
CA ILE A 244 -2.84 18.18 8.69
C ILE A 244 -3.49 18.66 7.38
N ASP A 245 -4.54 19.47 7.50
CA ASP A 245 -5.15 20.16 6.37
C ASP A 245 -4.22 21.28 5.86
N THR A 246 -3.89 21.28 4.57
CA THR A 246 -2.89 22.22 4.01
C THR A 246 -3.43 23.64 3.83
N GLU A 247 -4.75 23.80 3.74
CA GLU A 247 -5.38 25.10 3.54
C GLU A 247 -5.50 25.87 4.85
N THR A 248 -5.86 25.18 5.93
CA THR A 248 -6.18 25.73 7.25
C THR A 248 -5.09 25.50 8.29
N ALA A 249 -4.12 24.63 8.02
CA ALA A 249 -3.12 24.15 8.97
C ALA A 249 -3.69 23.44 10.21
N SER A 250 -4.96 23.05 10.17
CA SER A 250 -5.62 22.35 11.28
C SER A 250 -5.34 20.85 11.25
N ILE A 251 -5.40 20.21 12.42
CA ILE A 251 -5.27 18.75 12.54
C ILE A 251 -6.62 18.12 12.16
N ILE A 252 -6.65 17.33 11.09
CA ILE A 252 -7.82 16.55 10.66
C ILE A 252 -7.99 15.34 11.60
N THR A 253 -6.90 14.60 11.83
CA THR A 253 -6.88 13.47 12.76
C THR A 253 -5.47 13.26 13.33
N SER A 254 -5.39 12.70 14.53
CA SER A 254 -4.16 12.32 15.22
C SER A 254 -4.36 10.94 15.84
N LYS A 255 -3.38 10.05 15.65
CA LYS A 255 -3.36 8.70 16.23
C LYS A 255 -1.97 8.38 16.76
N ASP A 256 -1.96 7.67 17.86
CA ASP A 256 -0.76 7.10 18.47
C ASP A 256 -0.92 5.59 18.65
N ALA A 257 0.23 4.90 18.71
CA ALA A 257 0.31 3.51 19.11
C ALA A 257 1.67 3.22 19.74
N TYR A 258 1.71 2.20 20.58
CA TYR A 258 2.93 1.73 21.22
C TYR A 258 2.99 0.20 21.24
N ILE A 259 4.21 -0.32 21.19
CA ILE A 259 4.51 -1.75 21.31
C ILE A 259 5.71 -1.96 22.24
N TYR A 260 5.72 -3.08 22.96
CA TYR A 260 6.81 -3.45 23.87
C TYR A 260 7.89 -4.33 23.21
N ASN A 261 7.66 -4.76 21.96
CA ASN A 261 8.60 -5.57 21.20
C ASN A 261 9.07 -4.78 19.97
N GLN A 262 10.38 -4.78 19.73
CA GLN A 262 11.01 -4.07 18.61
C GLN A 262 11.08 -4.93 17.33
N ASP A 263 10.37 -6.05 17.29
CA ASP A 263 10.35 -6.89 16.10
C ASP A 263 9.67 -6.17 14.93
N ILE A 264 10.25 -6.36 13.74
CA ILE A 264 9.81 -5.70 12.51
C ILE A 264 8.33 -6.00 12.20
N THR A 265 7.83 -7.18 12.57
CA THR A 265 6.45 -7.57 12.28
C THR A 265 5.47 -6.77 13.14
N SER A 266 5.76 -6.61 14.43
CA SER A 266 4.95 -5.79 15.34
C SER A 266 4.99 -4.32 14.96
N ILE A 267 6.16 -3.79 14.56
CA ILE A 267 6.27 -2.42 14.05
C ILE A 267 5.39 -2.25 12.80
N LYS A 268 5.46 -3.17 11.83
CA LYS A 268 4.63 -3.11 10.62
C LYS A 268 3.13 -3.15 10.94
N LYS A 269 2.70 -4.01 11.85
CA LYS A 269 1.31 -4.11 12.31
C LYS A 269 0.84 -2.83 13.00
N MET A 270 1.71 -2.23 13.82
CA MET A 270 1.44 -0.96 14.49
C MET A 270 1.21 0.17 13.48
N VAL A 271 2.01 0.23 12.40
CA VAL A 271 1.82 1.17 11.30
C VAL A 271 0.51 0.90 10.54
N ASP A 272 0.20 -0.37 10.26
CA ASP A 272 -1.07 -0.76 9.63
C ASP A 272 -2.29 -0.33 10.44
N ASP A 273 -2.25 -0.55 11.75
CA ASP A 273 -3.32 -0.15 12.69
C ASP A 273 -3.51 1.37 12.70
N ILE A 274 -2.43 2.15 12.71
CA ILE A 274 -2.51 3.62 12.62
C ILE A 274 -3.13 4.05 11.30
N ALA A 275 -2.66 3.51 10.17
CA ALA A 275 -3.21 3.85 8.86
C ALA A 275 -4.71 3.55 8.77
N GLN A 276 -5.14 2.41 9.31
CA GLN A 276 -6.56 2.04 9.39
C GLN A 276 -7.36 2.98 10.29
N LYS A 277 -6.85 3.32 11.47
CA LYS A 277 -7.48 4.27 12.39
C LYS A 277 -7.61 5.68 11.79
N ILE A 278 -6.60 6.13 11.05
CA ILE A 278 -6.63 7.42 10.32
C ILE A 278 -7.70 7.37 9.23
N ALA A 279 -7.74 6.31 8.43
CA ALA A 279 -8.74 6.16 7.38
C ALA A 279 -10.18 6.07 7.93
N ALA A 280 -10.35 5.36 9.06
CA ALA A 280 -11.64 5.22 9.72
C ALA A 280 -12.19 6.55 10.26
N ASP A 281 -11.33 7.52 10.57
CA ASP A 281 -11.74 8.87 10.97
C ASP A 281 -12.24 9.73 9.80
N ILE A 282 -12.00 9.30 8.56
CA ILE A 282 -12.37 10.01 7.33
C ILE A 282 -13.25 9.09 6.47
N PRO A 283 -14.45 8.71 6.96
CA PRO A 283 -15.32 7.79 6.24
C PRO A 283 -15.81 8.39 4.91
N ILE A 284 -16.12 7.54 3.94
CA ILE A 284 -16.84 7.93 2.72
C ILE A 284 -18.34 7.85 3.03
N LEU A 285 -18.99 9.02 3.10
CA LEU A 285 -20.40 9.16 3.41
C LEU A 285 -21.08 9.82 2.23
N GLU A 286 -22.18 9.24 1.77
CA GLU A 286 -23.04 9.80 0.73
C GLU A 286 -24.36 10.31 1.33
N GLY A 287 -24.88 11.40 0.79
CA GLY A 287 -26.13 12.01 1.23
C GLY A 287 -26.60 13.10 0.28
N PHE A 288 -27.47 13.97 0.78
CA PHE A 288 -28.12 15.03 0.02
C PHE A 288 -28.11 16.36 0.78
N VAL A 289 -28.10 17.44 0.01
CA VAL A 289 -28.39 18.78 0.52
C VAL A 289 -29.87 18.87 0.83
N VAL A 290 -30.19 19.29 2.05
CA VAL A 290 -31.56 19.45 2.55
C VAL A 290 -32.00 20.90 2.43
N GLN A 291 -31.10 21.85 2.70
CA GLN A 291 -31.38 23.28 2.71
C GLN A 291 -30.09 24.08 2.48
N THR A 292 -30.21 25.28 1.90
CA THR A 292 -29.11 26.22 1.74
C THR A 292 -29.51 27.60 2.26
N GLU A 293 -28.58 28.25 2.96
CA GLU A 293 -28.74 29.61 3.50
C GLU A 293 -27.45 30.41 3.27
N GLY A 294 -27.41 31.17 2.19
CA GLY A 294 -26.21 31.91 1.77
C GLY A 294 -25.03 30.95 1.53
N ASN A 295 -24.00 31.04 2.37
CA ASN A 295 -22.80 30.20 2.29
C ASN A 295 -22.89 28.92 3.16
N THR A 296 -24.03 28.70 3.81
CA THR A 296 -24.29 27.58 4.72
C THR A 296 -25.14 26.52 4.01
N ILE A 297 -24.73 25.27 4.11
CA ILE A 297 -25.38 24.11 3.50
C ILE A 297 -25.74 23.12 4.61
N TYR A 298 -27.00 22.68 4.63
CA TYR A 298 -27.50 21.65 5.54
C TYR A 298 -27.58 20.33 4.78
N ILE A 299 -26.99 19.27 5.34
CA ILE A 299 -26.92 17.95 4.70
C ILE A 299 -27.51 16.86 5.60
N ASP A 300 -28.11 15.83 5.00
CA ASP A 300 -28.80 14.71 5.71
C ASP A 300 -27.85 13.63 6.25
N ILE A 301 -26.63 14.04 6.57
CA ILE A 301 -25.57 13.19 7.10
C ILE A 301 -25.23 13.69 8.49
N GLY A 302 -25.46 12.87 9.51
CA GLY A 302 -25.16 13.21 10.91
C GLY A 302 -24.11 12.30 11.53
N SER A 303 -23.95 12.45 12.85
CA SER A 303 -23.02 11.62 13.64
C SER A 303 -23.43 10.14 13.64
N ASP A 304 -24.71 9.82 13.42
CA ASP A 304 -25.21 8.45 13.30
C ASP A 304 -24.53 7.66 12.16
N LYS A 305 -24.19 8.36 11.07
CA LYS A 305 -23.45 7.82 9.93
C LYS A 305 -21.93 8.01 10.06
N GLY A 306 -21.44 8.57 11.17
CA GLY A 306 -20.02 8.81 11.41
C GLY A 306 -19.50 10.16 10.91
N MET A 307 -20.37 11.12 10.61
CA MET A 307 -19.94 12.48 10.27
C MET A 307 -19.23 13.14 11.45
N LYS A 308 -18.15 13.87 11.17
CA LYS A 308 -17.36 14.60 12.17
C LYS A 308 -17.15 16.04 11.73
N LYS A 309 -17.08 16.95 12.71
CA LYS A 309 -16.70 18.34 12.48
C LYS A 309 -15.30 18.39 11.86
N GLY A 310 -15.11 19.29 10.90
CA GLY A 310 -13.85 19.48 10.17
C GLY A 310 -13.71 18.64 8.91
N LEU A 311 -14.57 17.64 8.69
CA LEU A 311 -14.55 16.88 7.43
C LEU A 311 -14.93 17.79 6.25
N LYS A 312 -14.24 17.57 5.13
CA LYS A 312 -14.57 18.20 3.85
C LYS A 312 -15.62 17.37 3.13
N VAL A 313 -16.54 18.05 2.46
CA VAL A 313 -17.55 17.44 1.60
C VAL A 313 -17.54 18.11 0.23
N VAL A 314 -17.82 17.32 -0.80
CA VAL A 314 -18.06 17.79 -2.16
C VAL A 314 -19.56 17.70 -2.42
N ILE A 315 -20.13 18.83 -2.86
CA ILE A 315 -21.50 18.89 -3.32
C ILE A 315 -21.47 18.77 -4.85
N TYR A 316 -22.28 17.88 -5.40
CA TYR A 316 -22.33 17.59 -6.82
C TYR A 316 -23.74 17.28 -7.30
N ARG A 317 -23.95 17.47 -8.61
CA ARG A 317 -25.20 17.16 -9.30
C ARG A 317 -24.96 16.18 -10.42
N GLU A 318 -25.87 15.22 -10.58
CA GLU A 318 -25.92 14.37 -11.77
C GLU A 318 -26.71 15.06 -12.86
N GLY A 319 -26.07 15.33 -13.98
CA GLY A 319 -26.67 15.87 -15.20
C GLY A 319 -27.11 14.77 -16.16
N GLU A 320 -26.88 15.01 -17.45
CA GLU A 320 -27.35 14.14 -18.54
C GLU A 320 -26.76 12.73 -18.49
N ASP A 321 -27.55 11.75 -18.94
CA ASP A 321 -27.11 10.37 -19.13
C ASP A 321 -26.02 10.30 -20.22
N ILE A 322 -24.90 9.66 -19.89
CA ILE A 322 -23.87 9.28 -20.84
C ILE A 322 -24.26 7.92 -21.39
N ARG A 323 -24.49 7.83 -22.69
CA ARG A 323 -25.00 6.62 -23.35
C ARG A 323 -23.97 6.03 -24.29
N ASN A 324 -23.92 4.70 -24.36
CA ASN A 324 -23.19 4.01 -25.41
C ASN A 324 -23.83 4.35 -26.77
N PRO A 325 -23.09 4.90 -27.74
CA PRO A 325 -23.68 5.35 -29.01
C PRO A 325 -24.22 4.20 -29.88
N ILE A 326 -23.83 2.96 -29.61
CA ILE A 326 -24.23 1.77 -30.36
C ILE A 326 -25.35 1.02 -29.64
N THR A 327 -25.20 0.76 -28.34
CA THR A 327 -26.17 -0.05 -27.58
C THR A 327 -27.32 0.77 -26.97
N GLY A 328 -27.18 2.10 -26.89
CA GLY A 328 -28.14 2.99 -26.23
C GLY A 328 -28.16 2.88 -24.70
N GLU A 329 -27.35 1.96 -24.14
CA GLU A 329 -27.21 1.71 -22.71
C GLU A 329 -26.69 2.97 -22.00
N VAL A 330 -27.30 3.31 -20.87
CA VAL A 330 -26.81 4.38 -19.99
C VAL A 330 -25.58 3.87 -19.26
N LEU A 331 -24.41 4.39 -19.64
CA LEU A 331 -23.12 4.06 -19.03
C LEU A 331 -22.89 4.83 -17.73
N GLY A 332 -23.60 5.94 -17.54
CA GLY A 332 -23.49 6.76 -16.34
C GLY A 332 -24.19 8.09 -16.53
N LYS A 333 -23.94 9.03 -15.63
CA LYS A 333 -24.41 10.41 -15.73
C LYS A 333 -23.24 11.37 -15.69
N LYS A 334 -23.35 12.49 -16.40
CA LYS A 334 -22.40 13.59 -16.27
C LYS A 334 -22.43 14.10 -14.83
N ILE A 335 -21.27 14.17 -14.19
CA ILE A 335 -21.16 14.70 -12.83
C ILE A 335 -20.73 16.16 -12.91
N ILE A 336 -21.48 17.04 -12.25
CA ILE A 336 -21.18 18.46 -12.11
C ILE A 336 -20.82 18.70 -10.65
N GLN A 337 -19.55 18.94 -10.36
CA GLN A 337 -19.12 19.33 -9.02
C GLN A 337 -19.46 20.81 -8.80
N VAL A 338 -20.25 21.11 -7.78
CA VAL A 338 -20.78 22.45 -7.51
C VAL A 338 -19.81 23.22 -6.62
N CYS A 339 -19.50 22.69 -5.44
CA CYS A 339 -18.58 23.31 -4.50
C CYS A 339 -18.01 22.31 -3.47
N GLU A 340 -16.92 22.70 -2.81
CA GLU A 340 -16.42 22.07 -1.59
C GLU A 340 -16.87 22.84 -0.36
N ALA A 341 -17.27 22.13 0.69
CA ALA A 341 -17.66 22.71 1.97
C ALA A 341 -16.99 21.97 3.14
N VAL A 342 -16.85 22.64 4.28
CA VAL A 342 -16.34 22.06 5.53
C VAL A 342 -17.45 21.94 6.55
N VAL A 343 -17.53 20.79 7.21
CA VAL A 343 -18.50 20.51 8.26
C VAL A 343 -18.17 21.30 9.52
N ASN A 344 -19.04 22.25 9.89
CA ASN A 344 -18.85 23.12 11.05
C ASN A 344 -19.55 22.61 12.30
N SER A 345 -20.70 21.96 12.14
CA SER A 345 -21.50 21.40 13.23
C SER A 345 -22.16 20.11 12.80
N VAL A 346 -22.18 19.13 13.70
CA VAL A 346 -22.78 17.82 13.47
C VAL A 346 -23.85 17.57 14.53
N GLN A 347 -25.02 17.17 14.07
CA GLN A 347 -26.12 16.66 14.89
C GLN A 347 -26.33 15.18 14.56
N ASN A 348 -27.31 14.54 15.23
CA ASN A 348 -27.53 13.10 15.07
C ASN A 348 -27.75 12.68 13.60
N LYS A 349 -28.58 13.40 12.84
CA LYS A 349 -28.95 13.08 11.44
C LYS A 349 -28.70 14.22 10.44
N LEU A 350 -28.11 15.32 10.89
CA LEU A 350 -27.96 16.55 10.13
C LEU A 350 -26.57 17.13 10.39
N SER A 351 -25.93 17.66 9.35
CA SER A 351 -24.72 18.46 9.52
C SER A 351 -24.85 19.81 8.81
N ILE A 352 -24.16 20.80 9.37
CA ILE A 352 -24.10 22.16 8.85
C ILE A 352 -22.70 22.38 8.31
N CYS A 353 -22.62 22.73 7.03
CA CYS A 353 -21.38 22.92 6.30
C CYS A 353 -21.27 24.36 5.81
N ASN A 354 -20.06 24.91 5.79
CA ASN A 354 -19.80 26.20 5.14
C ASN A 354 -19.04 25.96 3.84
N VAL A 355 -19.49 26.60 2.76
CA VAL A 355 -18.80 26.55 1.47
C VAL A 355 -17.42 27.18 1.61
N THR A 356 -16.43 26.47 1.10
CA THR A 356 -15.01 26.87 1.12
C THR A 356 -14.49 27.21 -0.28
N LYS A 357 -14.96 26.49 -1.30
CA LYS A 357 -14.47 26.65 -2.67
C LYS A 357 -15.59 26.35 -3.67
N SER A 358 -15.86 27.27 -4.59
CA SER A 358 -16.73 27.02 -5.74
C SER A 358 -15.97 26.24 -6.81
N LEU A 359 -16.56 25.15 -7.29
CA LEU A 359 -15.98 24.30 -8.34
C LEU A 359 -16.63 24.53 -9.70
N SER A 360 -17.83 25.12 -9.72
CA SER A 360 -18.50 25.61 -10.93
C SER A 360 -19.24 26.91 -10.66
N ASN A 361 -19.81 27.49 -11.72
CA ASN A 361 -20.66 28.69 -11.63
C ASN A 361 -22.10 28.36 -11.19
N GLU A 362 -22.39 27.10 -10.85
CA GLU A 362 -23.71 26.68 -10.42
C GLU A 362 -23.95 26.95 -8.94
N GLN A 363 -25.21 27.18 -8.59
CA GLN A 363 -25.65 27.29 -7.20
C GLN A 363 -26.04 25.93 -6.65
N VAL A 364 -25.86 25.77 -5.33
CA VAL A 364 -26.29 24.58 -4.60
C VAL A 364 -27.78 24.65 -4.33
N PHE A 365 -28.50 23.57 -4.65
CA PHE A 365 -29.92 23.41 -4.38
C PHE A 365 -30.22 22.21 -3.47
N PRO A 366 -31.34 22.24 -2.72
CA PRO A 366 -31.86 21.04 -2.09
C PRO A 366 -32.01 19.89 -3.09
N GLY A 367 -31.56 18.70 -2.71
CA GLY A 367 -31.51 17.52 -3.57
C GLY A 367 -30.18 17.31 -4.29
N ASP A 368 -29.26 18.28 -4.27
CA ASP A 368 -27.88 18.04 -4.71
C ASP A 368 -27.24 16.96 -3.84
N LYS A 369 -26.38 16.14 -4.44
CA LYS A 369 -25.72 15.03 -3.76
C LYS A 369 -24.50 15.53 -3.01
N VAL A 370 -24.19 14.86 -1.92
CA VAL A 370 -23.08 15.19 -1.01
C VAL A 370 -22.27 13.94 -0.80
N ILE A 371 -20.95 14.10 -0.82
CA ILE A 371 -20.02 13.03 -0.49
C ILE A 371 -18.82 13.59 0.27
N THR A 372 -18.34 12.88 1.29
CA THR A 372 -17.14 13.30 2.04
C THR A 372 -15.88 13.14 1.18
N LYS A 373 -14.98 14.13 1.28
CA LYS A 373 -13.69 14.15 0.58
C LYS A 373 -12.62 13.43 1.38
#